data_AF-A0A1F7FSS7-F1
#
_entry.id   AF-A0A1F7FSS7-F1
#
_cell.length_a   1.000
_cell.length_b   1.000
_cell.length_c   1.000
_cell.angle_alpha   90.00
_cell.angle_beta   90.00
_cell.angle_gamma   90.00
#
_symmetry.space_group_name_H-M   'P 1'
#
loop_
_entity.id
_entity.type
_entity.pdbx_description
1 polymer ?
#
loop_
_entity_poly.entity_id
_entity_poly.type
_entity_poly.pdbx_seq_one_letter_code
_entity_poly.pdbx_strand_id
1 'polypeptide(L)'
;MQRKPFDYSWIVFAVLIIIVIVAYKPVMNAINTKREQSASTSTQARGKEIFYDPDTWGQENRSCAMCHTQDYVLSPGHDKVEMPDFKYVELKNLKKTYEIGIMGNRERLLNQLNRCLSASTRIEGGSINLSDSRCEPLLDYLVRQ
;
A
#
# COMPACT_ATOMS: atom_id res chain seq x y z
N MET A 1 10.10 -20.93 -71.69
CA MET A 1 10.79 -20.19 -70.58
C MET A 1 9.96 -20.37 -69.31
N GLN A 2 10.38 -21.25 -68.39
CA GLN A 2 9.72 -21.44 -67.09
C GLN A 2 10.07 -20.25 -66.18
N ARG A 3 9.06 -19.50 -65.70
CA ARG A 3 9.25 -18.44 -64.71
C ARG A 3 9.48 -19.08 -63.34
N LYS A 4 10.63 -18.82 -62.71
CA LYS A 4 10.88 -19.21 -61.31
C LYS A 4 9.85 -18.51 -60.40
N PRO A 5 9.22 -19.21 -59.45
CA PRO A 5 8.37 -18.55 -58.46
C PRO A 5 9.23 -17.68 -57.55
N PHE A 6 8.78 -16.43 -57.32
CA PHE A 6 9.40 -15.54 -56.35
C PHE A 6 9.14 -16.06 -54.93
N ASP A 7 10.20 -16.18 -54.14
CA ASP A 7 10.11 -16.57 -52.73
C ASP A 7 9.82 -15.32 -51.88
N TYR A 8 8.59 -15.24 -51.34
CA TYR A 8 8.12 -14.14 -50.50
C TYR A 8 8.37 -14.40 -49.00
N SER A 9 9.02 -15.52 -48.64
CA SER A 9 9.22 -15.92 -47.24
C SER A 9 10.02 -14.89 -46.44
N TRP A 10 10.97 -14.20 -47.08
CA TRP A 10 11.77 -13.16 -46.43
C TRP A 10 10.96 -11.89 -46.09
N ILE A 11 9.96 -11.55 -46.91
CA ILE A 11 9.07 -10.40 -46.67
C ILE A 11 8.17 -10.69 -45.48
N VAL A 12 7.60 -11.89 -45.41
CA VAL A 12 6.77 -12.32 -44.28
C VAL A 12 7.57 -12.30 -42.98
N PHE A 13 8.82 -12.77 -43.01
CA PHE A 13 9.71 -12.74 -41.85
C PHE A 13 10.04 -11.31 -41.38
N ALA A 14 10.33 -10.40 -42.32
CA ALA A 14 10.61 -9.00 -42.02
C ALA A 14 9.39 -8.29 -41.41
N VAL A 15 8.20 -8.54 -41.93
CA VAL A 15 6.95 -7.96 -41.40
C VAL A 15 6.67 -8.45 -39.98
N LEU A 16 6.86 -9.75 -39.70
CA LEU A 16 6.68 -10.30 -38.35
C LEU A 16 7.64 -9.67 -37.32
N ILE A 17 8.92 -9.48 -37.69
CA ILE A 17 9.90 -8.83 -36.82
C ILE A 17 9.48 -7.41 -36.48
N ILE A 18 9.04 -6.64 -37.48
CA ILE A 18 8.61 -5.25 -37.29
C ILE A 18 7.39 -5.18 -36.35
N ILE A 19 6.41 -6.08 -36.51
CA ILE A 19 5.23 -6.16 -35.62
C ILE A 19 5.66 -6.44 -34.18
N VAL A 20 6.58 -7.39 -33.97
CA VAL A 20 7.07 -7.73 -32.63
C VAL A 20 7.77 -6.54 -31.97
N ILE A 21 8.63 -5.82 -32.70
CA ILE A 21 9.36 -4.66 -32.15
C ILE A 21 8.39 -3.54 -31.76
N VAL A 22 7.42 -3.23 -32.62
CA VAL A 22 6.44 -2.16 -32.37
C VAL A 22 5.51 -2.53 -31.20
N ALA A 23 5.11 -3.80 -31.09
CA ALA A 23 4.24 -4.28 -30.02
C ALA A 23 4.98 -4.50 -28.68
N TYR A 24 6.30 -4.70 -28.68
CA TYR A 24 7.07 -5.03 -27.48
C TYR A 24 6.98 -3.94 -26.39
N LYS A 25 7.22 -2.68 -26.74
CA LYS A 25 7.21 -1.56 -25.80
C LYS A 25 5.84 -1.33 -25.13
N PRO A 26 4.70 -1.26 -25.85
CA PRO A 26 3.39 -1.10 -25.22
C PRO A 26 2.98 -2.33 -24.39
N VAL A 27 3.33 -3.55 -24.82
CA VAL A 27 3.04 -4.77 -24.05
C VAL A 27 3.81 -4.80 -22.73
N MET A 28 5.11 -4.49 -22.75
CA MET A 28 5.91 -4.44 -21.53
C MET A 28 5.44 -3.37 -20.56
N ASN A 29 5.06 -2.18 -21.05
CA ASN A 29 4.46 -1.14 -20.21
C ASN A 29 3.14 -1.62 -19.58
N ALA A 30 2.24 -2.22 -20.35
CA ALA A 30 0.97 -2.73 -19.82
C ALA A 30 1.16 -3.84 -18.76
N ILE A 31 2.16 -4.72 -18.94
CA ILE A 31 2.51 -5.76 -17.96
C ILE A 31 3.06 -5.14 -16.68
N ASN A 32 3.96 -4.14 -16.79
CA ASN A 32 4.53 -3.46 -15.62
C ASN A 32 3.46 -2.71 -14.84
N THR A 33 2.58 -1.96 -15.51
CA THR A 33 1.48 -1.24 -14.85
C THR A 33 0.52 -2.20 -14.14
N LYS A 34 0.21 -3.36 -14.74
CA LYS A 34 -0.62 -4.38 -14.07
C LYS A 34 0.07 -4.97 -12.85
N ARG A 35 1.38 -5.23 -12.91
CA ARG A 35 2.16 -5.74 -11.77
C ARG A 35 2.23 -4.71 -10.63
N GLU A 36 2.48 -3.45 -10.96
CA GLU A 36 2.48 -2.35 -10.00
C GLU A 36 1.11 -2.17 -9.34
N GLN A 37 0.03 -2.25 -10.12
CA GLN A 37 -1.33 -2.23 -9.58
C GLN A 37 -1.58 -3.41 -8.63
N SER A 38 -1.29 -4.64 -9.03
CA SER A 38 -1.52 -5.82 -8.17
C SER A 38 -0.70 -5.78 -6.88
N ALA A 39 0.57 -5.37 -6.96
CA ALA A 39 1.43 -5.23 -5.79
C ALA A 39 0.93 -4.10 -4.86
N SER A 40 0.50 -2.98 -5.43
CA SER A 40 -0.07 -1.88 -4.63
C SER A 40 -1.36 -2.29 -3.90
N THR A 41 -2.22 -3.08 -4.55
CA THR A 41 -3.45 -3.60 -3.93
C THR A 41 -3.15 -4.56 -2.79
N SER A 42 -2.16 -5.45 -2.93
CA SER A 42 -1.77 -6.38 -1.85
C SER A 42 -1.15 -5.65 -0.66
N THR A 43 -0.29 -4.66 -0.92
CA THR A 43 0.34 -3.84 0.13
C THR A 43 -0.69 -3.02 0.88
N GLN A 44 -1.67 -2.44 0.16
CA GLN A 44 -2.76 -1.69 0.76
C GLN A 44 -3.67 -2.58 1.62
N ALA A 45 -4.03 -3.77 1.15
CA ALA A 45 -4.85 -4.71 1.92
C ALA A 45 -4.14 -5.11 3.23
N ARG A 46 -2.84 -5.41 3.15
CA ARG A 46 -2.03 -5.73 4.32
C ARG A 46 -1.91 -4.54 5.29
N GLY A 47 -1.75 -3.33 4.76
CA GLY A 47 -1.74 -2.10 5.56
C GLY A 47 -3.06 -1.86 6.29
N LYS A 48 -4.19 -2.16 5.63
CA LYS A 48 -5.52 -2.13 6.25
C LYS A 48 -5.61 -3.14 7.39
N GLU A 49 -5.20 -4.39 7.18
CA GLU A 49 -5.21 -5.42 8.25
C GLU A 49 -4.45 -4.93 9.49
N ILE A 50 -3.21 -4.47 9.33
CA ILE A 50 -2.36 -3.93 10.40
C ILE A 50 -3.02 -2.75 11.13
N PHE A 51 -3.75 -1.91 10.40
CA PHE A 51 -4.41 -0.73 10.95
C PHE A 51 -5.61 -1.09 11.85
N TYR A 52 -6.34 -2.16 11.54
CA TYR A 52 -7.49 -2.63 12.31
C TYR A 52 -7.15 -3.67 13.37
N ASP A 53 -6.05 -4.40 13.21
CA ASP A 53 -5.68 -5.52 14.07
C ASP A 53 -5.08 -5.07 15.41
N PRO A 54 -5.73 -5.34 16.56
CA PRO A 54 -5.18 -5.03 17.88
C PRO A 54 -4.01 -5.96 18.28
N ASP A 55 -3.99 -7.20 17.79
CA ASP A 55 -2.96 -8.19 18.14
C ASP A 55 -1.60 -7.80 17.54
N THR A 56 -1.63 -7.03 16.44
CA THR A 56 -0.43 -6.45 15.85
C THR A 56 0.31 -5.50 16.81
N TRP A 57 -0.38 -4.91 17.80
CA TRP A 57 0.18 -3.89 18.69
C TRP A 57 0.32 -4.33 20.14
N GLY A 58 -0.43 -5.34 20.59
CA GLY A 58 -0.13 -6.09 21.81
C GLY A 58 -1.08 -5.91 23.00
N GLN A 59 -2.05 -4.97 22.94
CA GLN A 59 -3.17 -4.94 23.89
C GLN A 59 -4.48 -5.19 23.15
N GLU A 60 -5.32 -6.06 23.73
CA GLU A 60 -6.61 -6.43 23.16
C GLU A 60 -7.48 -5.17 22.94
N ASN A 61 -8.06 -5.05 21.74
CA ASN A 61 -8.80 -3.90 21.17
C ASN A 61 -8.05 -2.60 20.87
N ARG A 62 -6.75 -2.47 21.15
CA ARG A 62 -6.03 -1.24 20.84
C ARG A 62 -5.39 -1.31 19.46
N SER A 63 -6.05 -0.68 18.49
CA SER A 63 -5.55 -0.53 17.12
C SER A 63 -5.59 0.93 16.65
N CYS A 64 -4.96 1.21 15.52
CA CYS A 64 -5.07 2.52 14.88
C CYS A 64 -6.53 2.84 14.52
N ALA A 65 -7.28 1.83 14.06
CA ALA A 65 -8.68 1.99 13.65
C ALA A 65 -9.57 2.48 14.79
N MET A 66 -9.32 2.04 16.02
CA MET A 66 -10.10 2.45 17.19
C MET A 66 -10.28 3.98 17.28
N CYS A 67 -9.22 4.76 17.04
CA CYS A 67 -9.28 6.23 17.10
C CYS A 67 -9.62 6.90 15.77
N HIS A 68 -9.52 6.18 14.66
CA HIS A 68 -9.47 6.76 13.31
C HIS A 68 -10.57 6.24 12.38
N THR A 69 -11.43 5.32 12.85
CA THR A 69 -12.61 4.85 12.12
C THR A 69 -13.87 4.91 13.00
N GLN A 70 -15.01 5.18 12.36
CA GLN A 70 -16.29 5.30 13.04
C GLN A 70 -17.00 3.95 13.21
N ASP A 71 -16.59 2.96 12.43
CA ASP A 71 -17.16 1.62 12.34
C ASP A 71 -16.34 0.57 13.12
N TYR A 72 -15.42 1.00 13.98
CA TYR A 72 -14.60 0.08 14.75
C TYR A 72 -15.47 -0.72 15.73
N VAL A 73 -15.47 -2.05 15.59
CA VAL A 73 -16.20 -2.96 16.45
C VAL A 73 -15.23 -3.57 17.46
N LEU A 74 -15.54 -3.45 18.74
CA LEU A 74 -14.76 -4.07 19.81
C LEU A 74 -14.89 -5.59 19.78
N SER A 75 -13.81 -6.29 20.13
CA SER A 75 -13.83 -7.75 20.22
C SER A 75 -14.78 -8.22 21.32
N PRO A 76 -15.64 -9.24 21.07
CA PRO A 76 -16.67 -9.68 22.01
C PRO A 76 -16.19 -10.15 23.41
N GLY A 77 -14.89 -10.37 23.61
CA GLY A 77 -14.28 -10.77 24.89
C GLY A 77 -13.63 -9.63 25.67
N HIS A 78 -13.52 -8.44 25.07
CA HIS A 78 -12.89 -7.27 25.66
C HIS A 78 -13.82 -6.09 25.38
N ASP A 79 -14.70 -5.76 26.30
CA ASP A 79 -15.73 -4.74 26.16
C ASP A 79 -15.28 -3.36 26.67
N LYS A 80 -14.18 -3.31 27.42
CA LYS A 80 -13.61 -2.08 27.97
C LYS A 80 -12.46 -1.57 27.13
N VAL A 81 -12.68 -0.44 26.47
CA VAL A 81 -11.58 0.43 26.05
C VAL A 81 -11.25 1.35 27.23
N GLU A 82 -10.22 1.02 28.00
CA GLU A 82 -9.71 1.92 29.04
C GLU A 82 -8.91 3.07 28.39
N MET A 83 -9.62 3.97 27.70
CA MET A 83 -9.11 5.25 27.19
C MET A 83 -10.00 6.39 27.68
N PRO A 84 -9.67 7.01 28.83
CA PRO A 84 -10.46 8.09 29.40
C PRO A 84 -10.61 9.32 28.47
N ASP A 85 -9.67 9.51 27.53
CA ASP A 85 -9.65 10.64 26.58
C ASP A 85 -9.96 10.22 25.13
N PHE A 86 -10.81 9.22 24.93
CA PHE A 86 -11.16 8.78 23.58
C PHE A 86 -11.76 9.92 22.75
N LYS A 87 -11.06 10.28 21.66
CA LYS A 87 -11.53 11.25 20.67
C LYS A 87 -11.26 10.70 19.28
N TYR A 88 -12.33 10.58 18.49
CA TYR A 88 -12.21 10.27 17.08
C TYR A 88 -11.40 11.36 16.36
N VAL A 89 -10.41 10.93 15.56
CA VAL A 89 -9.57 11.80 14.74
C VAL A 89 -9.62 11.29 13.31
N GLU A 90 -10.10 12.12 12.40
CA GLU A 90 -10.16 11.76 11.00
C GLU A 90 -8.78 11.86 10.32
N LEU A 91 -8.41 10.86 9.53
CA LEU A 91 -7.16 10.80 8.78
C LEU A 91 -7.35 11.20 7.32
N LYS A 92 -7.77 12.44 7.05
CA LYS A 92 -7.96 12.93 5.67
C LYS A 92 -6.70 13.59 5.11
N ASN A 93 -6.41 13.33 3.84
CA ASN A 93 -5.38 14.00 3.06
C ASN A 93 -3.98 13.94 3.70
N LEU A 94 -3.64 12.83 4.37
CA LEU A 94 -2.35 12.69 5.06
C LEU A 94 -1.17 12.90 4.12
N LYS A 95 -1.32 12.50 2.85
CA LYS A 95 -0.33 12.78 1.80
C LYS A 95 0.03 14.27 1.72
N LYS A 96 -0.96 15.16 1.76
CA LYS A 96 -0.78 16.61 1.70
C LYS A 96 -0.26 17.15 3.04
N THR A 97 -0.85 16.70 4.15
CA THR A 97 -0.50 17.15 5.50
C THR A 97 0.97 16.86 5.85
N TYR A 98 1.50 15.74 5.38
CA TYR A 98 2.88 15.32 5.63
C TYR A 98 3.82 15.52 4.43
N GLU A 99 3.36 16.21 3.38
CA GLU A 99 4.16 16.53 2.18
C GLU A 99 4.77 15.28 1.50
N ILE A 100 4.03 14.17 1.52
CA ILE A 100 4.47 12.88 0.98
C ILE A 100 4.28 12.90 -0.55
N GLY A 101 5.34 13.27 -1.28
CA GLY A 101 5.37 13.40 -2.74
C GLY A 101 6.47 12.58 -3.42
N ILE A 102 6.93 13.04 -4.61
CA ILE A 102 7.92 12.35 -5.47
C ILE A 102 9.28 12.17 -4.77
N MET A 103 9.59 13.00 -3.76
CA MET A 103 10.73 12.85 -2.83
C MET A 103 10.27 12.76 -1.37
N GLY A 104 9.01 12.37 -1.13
CA GLY A 104 8.32 12.53 0.15
C GLY A 104 9.00 11.83 1.31
N ASN A 105 9.44 12.60 2.30
CA ASN A 105 10.01 12.08 3.52
C ASN A 105 8.90 11.44 4.39
N ARG A 106 8.76 10.10 4.31
CA ARG A 106 7.84 9.31 5.14
C ARG A 106 8.20 9.35 6.63
N GLU A 107 9.38 9.84 7.02
CA GLU A 107 9.80 9.93 8.43
C GLU A 107 8.87 10.79 9.27
N ARG A 108 8.31 11.88 8.74
CA ARG A 108 7.37 12.72 9.52
C ARG A 108 6.11 11.95 9.90
N LEU A 109 5.55 11.20 8.95
CA LEU A 109 4.39 10.34 9.20
C LEU A 109 4.76 9.17 10.11
N LEU A 110 5.93 8.55 9.92
CA LEU A 110 6.45 7.50 10.81
C LEU A 110 6.66 8.00 12.24
N ASN A 111 7.19 9.21 12.41
CA ASN A 111 7.37 9.83 13.73
C ASN A 111 6.03 10.10 14.40
N GLN A 112 5.02 10.56 13.65
CA GLN A 112 3.67 10.71 14.19
C GLN A 112 3.07 9.35 14.57
N LEU A 113 3.22 8.34 13.72
CA LEU A 113 2.77 6.98 13.98
C LEU A 113 3.38 6.46 15.28
N ASN A 114 4.69 6.58 15.45
CA ASN A 114 5.39 6.15 16.65
C ASN A 114 4.94 6.91 17.91
N ARG A 115 4.60 8.19 17.81
CA ARG A 115 3.98 8.93 18.95
C ARG A 115 2.65 8.32 19.38
N CYS A 116 1.84 7.86 18.43
CA CYS A 116 0.58 7.17 18.75
C CYS A 116 0.83 5.78 19.34
N LEU A 117 1.77 5.03 18.77
CA LEU A 117 2.10 3.67 19.22
C LEU A 117 2.72 3.66 20.63
N SER A 118 3.58 4.62 20.94
CA SER A 118 4.27 4.70 22.24
C SER A 118 3.44 5.35 23.35
N ALA A 119 2.28 5.92 23.05
CA ALA A 119 1.42 6.55 24.04
C ALA A 119 0.63 5.48 24.83
N SER A 120 0.87 5.39 26.14
CA SER A 120 0.20 4.46 27.07
C SER A 120 -1.31 4.68 27.16
N THR A 121 -1.77 5.90 26.90
CA THR A 121 -3.20 6.26 26.84
C THR A 121 -3.83 5.98 25.49
N ARG A 122 -3.10 5.44 24.51
CA ARG A 122 -3.62 5.13 23.17
C ARG A 122 -3.47 3.66 22.83
N ILE A 123 -2.31 3.28 22.29
CA ILE A 123 -2.07 1.92 21.80
C ILE A 123 -1.10 1.18 22.71
N GLU A 124 -0.06 1.86 23.20
CA GLU A 124 1.01 1.25 24.00
C GLU A 124 1.73 0.07 23.29
N GLY A 125 1.73 0.06 21.96
CA GLY A 125 2.33 -0.99 21.14
C GLY A 125 3.80 -0.77 20.79
N GLY A 126 4.46 0.20 21.43
CA GLY A 126 5.87 0.51 21.25
C GLY A 126 6.15 1.43 20.06
N SER A 127 7.10 1.06 19.21
CA SER A 127 7.53 1.85 18.05
C SER A 127 7.97 0.94 16.91
N ILE A 128 7.78 1.39 15.67
CA ILE A 128 8.26 0.73 14.47
C ILE A 128 9.25 1.62 13.72
N ASN A 129 10.05 1.02 12.84
CA ASN A 129 11.00 1.74 12.00
C ASN A 129 10.84 1.31 10.52
N LEU A 130 11.62 1.89 9.61
CA LEU A 130 11.54 1.57 8.18
C LEU A 130 11.93 0.13 7.83
N SER A 131 12.63 -0.59 8.72
CA SER A 131 12.97 -2.01 8.53
C SER A 131 11.89 -2.97 9.04
N ASP A 132 10.89 -2.46 9.77
CA ASP A 132 9.76 -3.27 10.23
C ASP A 132 8.86 -3.64 9.05
N SER A 133 8.56 -4.93 8.89
CA SER A 133 7.74 -5.45 7.79
C SER A 133 6.31 -4.90 7.78
N ARG A 134 5.84 -4.35 8.90
CA ARG A 134 4.52 -3.72 9.04
C ARG A 134 4.52 -2.26 8.59
N CYS A 135 5.68 -1.61 8.60
CA CYS A 135 5.79 -0.16 8.41
C CYS A 135 5.38 0.28 7.01
N GLU A 136 5.95 -0.34 5.98
CA GLU A 136 5.69 0.06 4.59
C GLU A 136 4.22 -0.14 4.17
N PRO A 137 3.58 -1.31 4.43
CA PRO A 137 2.15 -1.50 4.14
C PRO A 137 1.26 -0.50 4.87
N LEU A 138 1.52 -0.27 6.16
CA LEU A 138 0.74 0.65 6.97
C LEU A 138 0.86 2.10 6.48
N LEU A 139 2.07 2.56 6.18
CA LEU A 139 2.28 3.91 5.64
C LEU A 139 1.63 4.09 4.27
N ASP A 140 1.68 3.09 3.39
CA ASP A 140 1.00 3.15 2.09
C ASP A 140 -0.52 3.22 2.25
N TYR A 141 -1.09 2.45 3.17
CA TYR A 141 -2.52 2.51 3.50
C TYR A 141 -2.93 3.88 4.05
N LEU A 142 -2.15 4.46 4.97
CA LEU A 142 -2.43 5.75 5.60
C LEU A 142 -2.40 6.92 4.60
N VAL A 143 -1.47 6.91 3.65
CA VAL A 143 -1.31 7.98 2.65
C VAL A 143 -2.47 8.01 1.64
N ARG A 144 -3.26 6.93 1.56
CA ARG A 144 -4.37 6.76 0.62
C ARG A 144 -5.76 7.00 1.25
N GLN A 145 -5.84 7.36 2.53
CA GLN A 145 -7.06 7.81 3.21
C GLN A 145 -7.39 9.27 2.87
#